data_AF-A0AAW9SAK1-F1
#
_entry.id   AF-A0AAW9SAK1-F1
#
_cell.length_a   1.000
_cell.length_b   1.000
_cell.length_c   1.000
_cell.angle_alpha   90.00
_cell.angle_beta   90.00
_cell.angle_gamma   90.00
#
_symmetry.space_group_name_H-M   'P 1'
#
loop_
_entity.id
_entity.type
_entity.pdbx_description
1 polymer ?
#
loop_
_entity_poly.entity_id
_entity_poly.type
_entity_poly.pdbx_seq_one_letter_code
_entity_poly.pdbx_strand_id
1 'polypeptide(L)'
;MALDEDGDGALNEIDLARVAHGETDWPPDYEGDTYLLQGNAKVPLGRPRNGTARMIGDRVEVTFDLPLAEPLAVTDGAVLKLYDPTYFYAYSVETVLEPSALPADCALSVVPFEPDAADAEAQRQLAALSAEEVPDDPQIGERFADEVRLTCGSS
;
A
#
# COMPACT_ATOMS: atom_id res chain seq x y z
N MET A 1 12.48 20.51 -5.32
CA MET A 1 13.55 20.60 -4.30
C MET A 1 14.39 19.35 -4.42
N ALA A 2 15.72 19.46 -4.44
CA ALA A 2 16.60 18.30 -4.54
C ALA A 2 16.42 17.41 -3.31
N LEU A 3 16.31 16.08 -3.47
CA LEU A 3 16.20 15.17 -2.33
C LEU A 3 17.48 15.13 -1.50
N ASP A 4 18.62 15.20 -2.20
CA ASP A 4 19.97 15.27 -1.65
C ASP A 4 20.49 16.70 -1.86
N GLU A 5 20.48 17.51 -0.80
CA GLU A 5 20.84 18.93 -0.89
C GLU A 5 22.36 19.17 -0.81
N ASP A 6 23.10 18.32 -0.09
CA ASP A 6 24.56 18.44 0.04
C ASP A 6 25.32 17.77 -1.12
N GLY A 7 24.65 16.92 -1.90
CA GLY A 7 25.13 16.33 -3.15
C GLY A 7 26.21 15.28 -2.94
N ASP A 8 26.28 14.68 -1.74
CA ASP A 8 27.27 13.64 -1.43
C ASP A 8 26.86 12.24 -1.88
N GLY A 9 25.61 12.09 -2.37
CA GLY A 9 25.04 10.84 -2.86
C GLY A 9 24.55 9.89 -1.75
N ALA A 10 24.51 10.34 -0.50
CA ALA A 10 23.97 9.61 0.64
C ALA A 10 22.81 10.37 1.28
N LEU A 11 21.74 9.64 1.67
CA LEU A 11 20.62 10.26 2.36
C LEU A 11 20.96 10.43 3.85
N ASN A 12 21.12 11.68 4.27
CA ASN A 12 21.33 12.04 5.66
C ASN A 12 19.97 12.15 6.41
N GLU A 13 20.00 12.51 7.70
CA GLU A 13 18.78 12.60 8.53
C GLU A 13 17.77 13.63 8.00
N ILE A 14 18.23 14.72 7.40
CA ILE A 14 17.37 15.76 6.81
C ILE A 14 16.68 15.21 5.56
N ASP A 15 17.41 14.49 4.72
CA ASP A 15 16.87 13.90 3.49
C ASP A 15 15.83 12.83 3.82
N LEU A 16 16.13 11.95 4.78
CA LEU A 16 15.20 10.92 5.24
C LEU A 16 13.94 11.51 5.89
N ALA A 17 14.07 12.60 6.67
CA ALA A 17 12.90 13.31 7.19
C ALA A 17 12.03 13.87 6.06
N ARG A 18 12.64 14.32 4.96
CA ARG A 18 11.93 14.78 3.77
C ARG A 18 11.28 13.64 2.99
N VAL A 19 11.92 12.47 2.90
CA VAL A 19 11.27 11.27 2.35
C VAL A 19 10.04 10.92 3.17
N ALA A 20 10.19 10.79 4.49
CA ALA A 20 9.07 10.46 5.38
C ALA A 20 7.91 11.45 5.23
N HIS A 21 8.22 12.74 5.11
CA HIS A 21 7.21 13.77 4.85
C HIS A 21 6.56 13.60 3.47
N GLY A 22 7.33 13.40 2.40
CA GLY A 22 6.79 13.23 1.05
C GLY A 22 5.89 11.99 0.90
N GLU A 23 6.23 10.90 1.58
CA GLU A 23 5.44 9.67 1.58
C GLU A 23 4.22 9.73 2.50
N THR A 24 4.07 10.78 3.33
CA THR A 24 2.92 10.94 4.24
C THR A 24 2.11 12.23 4.06
N ASP A 25 2.58 13.19 3.26
CA ASP A 25 1.85 14.41 2.92
C ASP A 25 1.02 14.21 1.64
N TRP A 26 -0.08 13.46 1.77
CA TRP A 26 -0.92 13.11 0.64
C TRP A 26 -1.86 14.25 0.22
N PRO A 27 -2.07 14.47 -1.08
CA PRO A 27 -3.15 15.33 -1.57
C PRO A 27 -4.53 14.93 -1.01
N PRO A 28 -5.49 15.88 -0.88
CA PRO A 28 -6.81 15.61 -0.31
C PRO A 28 -7.61 14.50 -1.03
N ASP A 29 -7.38 14.30 -2.30
CA ASP A 29 -8.02 13.30 -3.17
C ASP A 29 -7.25 11.98 -3.29
N TYR A 30 -6.02 11.91 -2.75
CA TYR A 30 -5.21 10.71 -2.76
C TYR A 30 -5.42 9.90 -1.47
N GLU A 31 -5.66 8.61 -1.62
CA GLU A 31 -5.95 7.66 -0.53
C GLU A 31 -4.74 6.80 -0.15
N GLY A 32 -3.58 7.04 -0.77
CA GLY A 32 -2.33 6.36 -0.42
C GLY A 32 -2.21 4.95 -0.96
N ASP A 33 -2.84 4.67 -2.12
CA ASP A 33 -2.85 3.36 -2.78
C ASP A 33 -3.20 2.20 -1.83
N THR A 34 -3.96 2.49 -0.77
CA THR A 34 -4.27 1.55 0.31
C THR A 34 -5.79 1.52 0.51
N TYR A 35 -6.39 0.37 0.24
CA TYR A 35 -7.84 0.22 0.15
C TYR A 35 -8.33 -0.87 1.10
N LEU A 36 -9.12 -0.49 2.10
CA LEU A 36 -9.76 -1.41 3.03
C LEU A 36 -11.21 -1.68 2.61
N LEU A 37 -11.60 -2.95 2.58
CA LEU A 37 -12.94 -3.40 2.26
C LEU A 37 -13.50 -4.29 3.36
N GLN A 38 -14.79 -4.13 3.68
CA GLN A 38 -15.58 -5.10 4.42
C GLN A 38 -16.71 -5.59 3.51
N GLY A 39 -16.65 -6.85 3.08
CA GLY A 39 -17.45 -7.34 1.97
C GLY A 39 -17.14 -6.54 0.70
N ASN A 40 -18.15 -5.92 0.09
CA ASN A 40 -17.99 -5.08 -1.09
C ASN A 40 -17.99 -3.58 -0.77
N ALA A 41 -18.04 -3.21 0.52
CA ALA A 41 -18.07 -1.82 0.95
C ALA A 41 -16.66 -1.35 1.30
N LYS A 42 -16.27 -0.22 0.70
CA LYS A 42 -15.03 0.47 1.05
C LYS A 42 -15.14 1.07 2.45
N VAL A 43 -14.14 0.84 3.28
CA VAL A 43 -13.99 1.44 4.60
C VAL A 43 -13.06 2.65 4.48
N PRO A 44 -13.51 3.87 4.83
CA PRO A 44 -12.66 5.05 4.76
C PRO A 44 -11.48 4.98 5.74
N LEU A 45 -10.28 5.23 5.22
CA LEU A 45 -9.07 5.41 6.01
C LEU A 45 -8.85 6.89 6.32
N GLY A 46 -8.12 7.16 7.40
CA GLY A 46 -7.69 8.49 7.77
C GLY A 46 -6.49 8.96 6.94
N ARG A 47 -5.63 9.77 7.57
CA ARG A 47 -4.36 10.22 6.98
C ARG A 47 -3.18 9.55 7.68
N PRO A 48 -2.08 9.31 6.97
CA PRO A 48 -0.88 8.76 7.58
C PRO A 48 -0.36 9.72 8.65
N ARG A 49 0.22 9.15 9.70
CA ARG A 49 0.84 9.89 10.81
C ARG A 49 2.06 9.14 11.31
N ASN A 50 2.88 9.81 12.12
CA ASN A 50 4.08 9.20 12.72
C ASN A 50 5.05 8.64 11.66
N GLY A 51 5.13 9.30 10.50
CA GLY A 51 6.02 8.93 9.41
C GLY A 51 7.50 8.98 9.81
N THR A 52 8.23 7.92 9.48
CA THR A 52 9.68 7.82 9.64
C THR A 52 10.28 7.17 8.40
N ALA A 53 11.53 7.51 8.08
CA ALA A 53 12.26 6.86 7.01
C ALA A 53 13.67 6.49 7.47
N ARG A 54 14.18 5.39 6.94
CA ARG A 54 15.55 4.92 7.20
C ARG A 54 16.11 4.18 6.00
N MET A 55 17.43 4.11 5.93
CA MET A 55 18.11 3.23 4.98
C MET A 55 18.19 1.80 5.50
N ILE A 56 17.86 0.84 4.63
CA ILE A 56 18.06 -0.59 4.81
C ILE A 56 18.84 -1.13 3.61
N GLY A 57 20.16 -1.21 3.78
CA GLY A 57 21.05 -1.47 2.65
C GLY A 57 20.95 -0.34 1.63
N ASP A 58 20.51 -0.67 0.43
CA ASP A 58 20.27 0.24 -0.69
C ASP A 58 18.79 0.68 -0.84
N ARG A 59 17.93 0.25 0.08
CA ARG A 59 16.49 0.58 0.08
C ARG A 59 16.18 1.65 1.10
N VAL A 60 15.26 2.54 0.75
CA VAL A 60 14.59 3.40 1.72
C VAL A 60 13.38 2.64 2.26
N GLU A 61 13.31 2.49 3.57
CA GLU A 61 12.13 1.98 4.26
C GLU A 61 11.39 3.16 4.87
N VAL A 62 10.09 3.23 4.65
CA VAL A 62 9.19 4.22 5.26
C VAL A 62 8.15 3.50 6.10
N THR A 63 7.96 3.97 7.32
CA THR A 63 6.95 3.46 8.26
C THR A 63 6.04 4.60 8.69
N PHE A 64 4.73 4.35 8.73
CA PHE A 64 3.72 5.28 9.22
C PHE A 64 2.51 4.52 9.78
N ASP A 65 1.72 5.18 10.61
CA ASP A 65 0.41 4.68 11.04
C ASP A 65 -0.67 5.18 10.09
N LEU A 66 -1.52 4.29 9.59
CA LEU A 66 -2.71 4.64 8.81
C LEU A 66 -3.98 4.23 9.58
N PRO A 67 -4.62 5.16 10.32
CA PRO A 67 -5.81 4.85 11.10
C PRO A 67 -7.04 4.71 10.21
N LEU A 68 -8.09 4.05 10.72
CA LEU A 68 -9.43 4.19 10.16
C LEU A 68 -9.93 5.64 10.35
N ALA A 69 -10.75 6.14 9.42
CA ALA A 69 -11.37 7.45 9.59
C ALA A 69 -12.38 7.44 10.75
N GLU A 70 -13.11 6.34 10.88
CA GLU A 70 -14.06 6.08 11.97
C GLU A 70 -13.89 4.65 12.50
N PRO A 71 -14.24 4.36 13.77
CA PRO A 71 -14.22 3.00 14.29
C PRO A 71 -15.08 2.05 13.44
N LEU A 72 -14.50 0.91 13.03
CA LEU A 72 -15.18 -0.13 12.28
C LEU A 72 -15.53 -1.31 13.19
N ALA A 73 -16.79 -1.73 13.18
CA ALA A 73 -17.18 -3.03 13.73
C ALA A 73 -16.91 -4.13 12.69
N VAL A 74 -16.06 -5.11 13.03
CA VAL A 74 -15.74 -6.21 12.12
C VAL A 74 -16.75 -7.34 12.30
N THR A 75 -17.62 -7.59 11.33
CA THR A 75 -18.64 -8.66 11.39
C THR A 75 -18.23 -9.93 10.66
N ASP A 76 -17.71 -9.79 9.43
CA ASP A 76 -17.40 -10.91 8.52
C ASP A 76 -15.93 -10.88 8.04
N GLY A 77 -15.07 -10.20 8.79
CA GLY A 77 -13.69 -9.91 8.39
C GLY A 77 -13.54 -8.63 7.58
N ALA A 78 -12.32 -8.42 7.05
CA ALA A 78 -11.98 -7.30 6.17
C ALA A 78 -10.80 -7.67 5.26
N VAL A 79 -10.66 -6.97 4.14
CA VAL A 79 -9.57 -7.16 3.17
C VAL A 79 -8.90 -5.83 2.91
N LEU A 80 -7.59 -5.75 3.12
CA LEU A 80 -6.75 -4.62 2.74
C LEU A 80 -6.02 -4.98 1.45
N LYS A 81 -6.04 -4.08 0.47
CA LYS A 81 -5.30 -4.18 -0.79
C LYS A 81 -4.43 -2.95 -0.98
N LEU A 82 -3.22 -3.15 -1.50
CA LEU A 82 -2.34 -2.05 -1.91
C LEU A 82 -2.19 -2.08 -3.43
N TYR A 83 -2.58 -0.99 -4.10
CA TYR A 83 -2.46 -0.88 -5.55
C TYR A 83 -2.57 0.58 -6.01
N ASP A 84 -1.82 0.92 -7.05
CA ASP A 84 -2.09 2.12 -7.84
C ASP A 84 -3.19 1.80 -8.87
N PRO A 85 -4.31 2.53 -8.91
CA PRO A 85 -5.38 2.30 -9.90
C PRO A 85 -4.91 2.26 -11.35
N THR A 86 -3.87 3.01 -11.68
CA THR A 86 -3.28 3.10 -13.03
C THR A 86 -2.13 2.13 -13.27
N TYR A 87 -1.71 1.39 -12.23
CA TYR A 87 -0.60 0.44 -12.27
C TYR A 87 0.73 1.05 -12.74
N PHE A 88 0.98 2.32 -12.41
CA PHE A 88 2.29 2.96 -12.53
C PHE A 88 3.24 2.43 -11.45
N TYR A 89 2.72 2.18 -10.24
CA TYR A 89 3.41 1.44 -9.18
C TYR A 89 2.84 0.02 -8.99
N ALA A 90 3.75 -0.96 -8.91
CA ALA A 90 3.42 -2.33 -8.51
C ALA A 90 3.80 -2.53 -7.04
N TYR A 91 2.84 -3.00 -6.25
CA TYR A 91 3.03 -3.29 -4.83
C TYR A 91 3.08 -4.81 -4.60
N SER A 92 3.95 -5.24 -3.68
CA SER A 92 3.93 -6.58 -3.10
C SER A 92 3.83 -6.49 -1.59
N VAL A 93 3.08 -7.42 -0.98
CA VAL A 93 2.97 -7.56 0.47
C VAL A 93 3.85 -8.73 0.91
N GLU A 94 4.99 -8.39 1.51
CA GLU A 94 5.96 -9.40 1.96
C GLU A 94 5.52 -10.10 3.25
N THR A 95 5.03 -9.34 4.23
CA THR A 95 4.66 -9.88 5.55
C THR A 95 3.74 -8.93 6.32
N VAL A 96 3.06 -9.47 7.31
CA VAL A 96 2.36 -8.70 8.35
C VAL A 96 3.28 -8.64 9.56
N LEU A 97 3.83 -7.46 9.83
CA LEU A 97 4.62 -7.22 11.04
C LEU A 97 3.70 -7.20 12.26
N GLU A 98 4.16 -7.82 13.35
CA GLU A 98 3.49 -8.05 14.64
C GLU A 98 2.04 -7.56 14.70
N PRO A 99 1.02 -8.45 14.63
CA PRO A 99 -0.36 -8.04 14.81
C PRO A 99 -0.48 -7.42 16.21
N SER A 100 -0.54 -6.10 16.27
CA SER A 100 -0.79 -5.38 17.51
C SER A 100 -2.12 -5.89 18.07
N ALA A 101 -2.04 -6.61 19.19
CA ALA A 101 -3.16 -7.11 19.99
C ALA A 101 -4.48 -7.33 19.20
N LEU A 102 -4.46 -8.19 18.17
CA LEU A 102 -5.72 -8.64 17.57
C LEU A 102 -6.57 -9.31 18.66
N PRO A 103 -7.90 -9.17 18.62
CA PRO A 103 -8.78 -10.00 19.44
C PRO A 103 -8.44 -11.49 19.27
N ALA A 104 -8.61 -12.27 20.34
CA ALA A 104 -8.19 -13.68 20.36
C ALA A 104 -8.86 -14.56 19.29
N ASP A 105 -10.01 -14.13 18.77
CA ASP A 105 -10.79 -14.79 17.73
C ASP A 105 -10.53 -14.24 16.32
N CYS A 106 -9.54 -13.35 16.16
CA CYS A 106 -9.17 -12.75 14.88
C CYS A 106 -7.75 -13.18 14.44
N ALA A 107 -7.57 -13.31 13.12
CA ALA A 107 -6.29 -13.61 12.48
C ALA A 107 -6.09 -12.78 11.21
N LEU A 108 -4.83 -12.47 10.89
CA LEU A 108 -4.42 -11.86 9.63
C LEU A 108 -3.68 -12.89 8.77
N SER A 109 -3.89 -12.82 7.46
CA SER A 109 -3.17 -13.61 6.46
C SER A 109 -2.90 -12.79 5.22
N VAL A 110 -1.76 -13.05 4.57
CA VAL A 110 -1.44 -12.49 3.25
C VAL A 110 -1.85 -13.53 2.21
N VAL A 111 -2.59 -13.08 1.20
CA VAL A 111 -2.94 -13.86 0.00
C VAL A 111 -2.27 -13.16 -1.18
N PRO A 112 -1.12 -13.68 -1.65
CA PRO A 112 -0.44 -13.12 -2.82
C PRO A 112 -1.29 -13.24 -4.08
N PHE A 113 -1.14 -12.28 -4.99
CA PHE A 113 -1.64 -12.39 -6.34
C PHE A 113 -0.84 -13.46 -7.11
N GLU A 114 -1.54 -14.43 -7.69
CA GLU A 114 -0.95 -15.48 -8.52
C GLU A 114 -1.36 -15.26 -9.99
N PRO A 115 -0.48 -14.69 -10.84
CA PRO A 115 -0.84 -14.37 -12.22
C PRO A 115 -1.06 -15.61 -13.06
N ASP A 116 -2.12 -15.59 -13.86
CA ASP A 116 -2.34 -16.55 -14.94
C ASP A 116 -1.71 -16.08 -16.28
N ALA A 117 -1.95 -16.84 -17.35
CA ALA A 117 -1.41 -16.52 -18.67
C ALA A 117 -1.96 -15.21 -19.27
N ALA A 118 -3.22 -14.88 -18.96
CA ALA A 118 -3.86 -13.64 -19.40
C ALA A 118 -3.35 -12.44 -18.57
N ASP A 119 -3.13 -12.63 -17.27
CA ASP A 119 -2.53 -11.61 -16.41
C ASP A 119 -1.10 -11.28 -16.86
N ALA A 120 -0.30 -12.30 -17.16
CA ALA A 120 1.06 -12.10 -17.66
C ALA A 120 1.07 -11.36 -19.01
N GLU A 121 0.06 -11.57 -19.86
CA GLU A 121 -0.10 -10.80 -21.11
C GLU A 121 -0.51 -9.35 -20.84
N ALA A 122 -1.45 -9.11 -19.92
CA ALA A 122 -1.84 -7.77 -19.53
C ALA A 122 -0.65 -6.98 -18.95
N GLN A 123 0.15 -7.59 -18.07
CA GLN A 123 1.36 -6.97 -17.54
C GLN A 123 2.40 -6.62 -18.63
N ARG A 124 2.54 -7.46 -19.66
CA ARG A 124 3.41 -7.15 -20.81
C ARG A 124 2.92 -5.94 -21.61
N GLN A 125 1.60 -5.82 -21.78
CA GLN A 125 0.99 -4.68 -22.48
C GLN A 125 1.17 -3.39 -21.68
N LEU A 126 0.98 -3.44 -20.36
CA LEU A 126 1.21 -2.32 -19.46
C LEU A 126 2.67 -1.86 -19.47
N ALA A 127 3.62 -2.80 -19.46
CA ALA A 127 5.04 -2.50 -19.54
C ALA A 127 5.48 -1.87 -20.88
N ALA A 128 4.61 -1.91 -21.90
CA ALA A 128 4.86 -1.28 -23.20
C ALA A 128 4.33 0.16 -23.29
N LEU A 129 3.55 0.62 -22.30
CA LEU A 129 3.04 1.98 -22.22
C LEU A 129 4.18 2.97 -21.91
N SER A 130 4.10 4.18 -22.47
CA SER A 130 4.95 5.30 -22.07
C SER A 130 4.56 5.83 -20.69
N ALA A 131 5.40 6.67 -20.09
CA ALA A 131 5.11 7.28 -18.80
C ALA A 131 3.91 8.25 -18.84
N GLU A 132 3.47 8.66 -20.03
CA GLU A 132 2.33 9.55 -20.25
C GLU A 132 1.04 8.80 -20.60
N GLU A 133 1.12 7.50 -20.88
CA GLU A 133 -0.03 6.66 -21.23
C GLU A 133 -0.63 6.03 -19.97
N VAL A 134 -1.97 5.97 -19.93
CA VAL A 134 -2.73 5.36 -18.82
C VAL A 134 -3.51 4.16 -19.38
N PRO A 135 -3.59 3.04 -18.66
CA PRO A 135 -4.36 1.89 -19.10
C PRO A 135 -5.86 2.21 -19.24
N ASP A 136 -6.52 1.58 -20.22
CA ASP A 136 -7.97 1.74 -20.44
C ASP A 136 -8.82 1.09 -19.34
N ASP A 137 -8.29 0.05 -18.67
CA ASP A 137 -8.98 -0.67 -17.60
C ASP A 137 -8.81 0.06 -16.26
N PRO A 138 -9.87 0.67 -15.69
CA PRO A 138 -9.79 1.42 -14.44
C PRO A 138 -9.59 0.51 -13.20
N GLN A 139 -9.68 -0.81 -13.35
CA GLN A 139 -9.51 -1.79 -12.28
C GLN A 139 -8.17 -2.52 -12.36
N ILE A 140 -7.30 -2.12 -13.29
CA ILE A 140 -6.07 -2.87 -13.59
C ILE A 140 -5.13 -2.97 -12.38
N GLY A 141 -5.04 -1.91 -11.57
CA GLY A 141 -4.29 -1.92 -10.32
C GLY A 141 -4.82 -2.93 -9.32
N GLU A 142 -6.12 -2.89 -9.06
CA GLU A 142 -6.78 -3.77 -8.10
C GLU A 142 -6.66 -5.24 -8.50
N ARG A 143 -6.71 -5.53 -9.81
CA ARG A 143 -6.62 -6.89 -10.36
C ARG A 143 -5.34 -7.61 -9.94
N PHE A 144 -4.24 -6.88 -9.80
CA PHE A 144 -2.91 -7.45 -9.50
C PHE A 144 -2.50 -7.29 -8.04
N ALA A 145 -3.40 -6.79 -7.18
CA ALA A 145 -3.11 -6.51 -5.79
C ALA A 145 -3.02 -7.81 -4.97
N ASP A 146 -1.97 -7.91 -4.16
CA ASP A 146 -1.98 -8.81 -3.01
C ASP A 146 -3.08 -8.39 -2.01
N GLU A 147 -3.56 -9.34 -1.22
CA GLU A 147 -4.57 -9.10 -0.20
C GLU A 147 -4.06 -9.41 1.20
N VAL A 148 -4.29 -8.51 2.14
CA VAL A 148 -4.19 -8.81 3.58
C VAL A 148 -5.60 -9.03 4.12
N ARG A 149 -5.91 -10.26 4.52
CA ARG A 149 -7.23 -10.68 4.99
C ARG A 149 -7.26 -10.76 6.50
N LEU A 150 -8.18 -10.01 7.11
CA LEU A 150 -8.61 -10.14 8.50
C LEU A 150 -9.82 -11.07 8.57
N THR A 151 -9.73 -12.14 9.35
CA THR A 151 -10.85 -13.04 9.65
C THR A 151 -11.09 -13.05 11.14
N CYS A 152 -12.34 -12.88 11.58
CA CYS A 152 -12.75 -12.94 12.98
C CYS A 152 -13.88 -13.96 13.15
N GLY A 153 -14.00 -14.61 14.32
CA GLY A 153 -15.11 -15.52 14.61
C GLY A 153 -14.97 -16.94 14.04
N SER A 154 -13.74 -17.41 13.82
CA SER A 154 -13.46 -18.83 13.53
C SER A 154 -13.29 -19.61 14.84
N SER A 155 -14.39 -19.82 15.58
CA SER A 155 -14.51 -20.83 16.64
C SER A 155 -15.95 -21.28 16.80
#